data_AF-A0A1E7IAD1-F1
#
_entry.id   AF-A0A1E7IAD1-F1
#
_cell.length_a   1.000
_cell.length_b   1.000
_cell.length_c   1.000
_cell.angle_alpha   90.00
_cell.angle_beta   90.00
_cell.angle_gamma   90.00
#
_symmetry.space_group_name_H-M   'P 1'
#
loop_
_entity.id
_entity.type
_entity.pdbx_description
1 polymer ?
#
loop_
_entity_poly.entity_id
_entity_poly.type
_entity_poly.pdbx_seq_one_letter_code
_entity_poly.pdbx_strand_id
1 'polypeptide(L)' 'MRQTGQEFPIKVMPWAQGYTMAQRQPNVALYSTTRTESRENLFKWVGPLATMKWVFFAKAGSGIKISSLDDAKKVGSTC' A
#
# COMPACT_ATOMS: atom_id res chain seq x y z
N MET A 1 -5.34 12.36 -16.22
CA MET A 1 -4.81 13.74 -16.33
C MET A 1 -5.03 14.33 -17.72
N ARG A 2 -4.72 13.61 -18.83
CA ARG A 2 -4.99 14.07 -20.21
C ARG A 2 -6.48 14.28 -20.57
N GLN A 3 -7.42 13.66 -19.87
CA GLN A 3 -8.87 13.77 -20.15
C GLN A 3 -9.53 15.01 -19.53
N THR A 4 -8.91 15.64 -18.52
CA THR A 4 -9.45 16.83 -17.85
C THR A 4 -8.69 18.11 -18.21
N GLY A 5 -7.64 18.02 -19.04
CA GLY A 5 -6.80 19.16 -19.43
C GLY A 5 -6.01 19.81 -18.28
N GLN A 6 -6.02 19.21 -17.09
CA GLN A 6 -5.31 19.72 -15.92
C GLN A 6 -3.97 18.99 -15.73
N GLU A 7 -2.89 19.77 -15.66
CA GLU A 7 -1.58 19.31 -15.22
C GLU A 7 -1.52 19.29 -13.70
N PHE A 8 -1.41 18.09 -13.14
CA PHE A 8 -1.11 17.91 -11.72
C PHE A 8 0.31 17.36 -11.59
N PRO A 9 1.24 18.05 -10.90
CA PRO A 9 2.59 17.57 -10.73
C PRO A 9 2.60 16.32 -9.85
N ILE A 10 3.08 15.19 -10.39
CA ILE A 10 3.30 13.96 -9.62
C ILE A 10 4.65 14.11 -8.90
N LYS A 11 4.62 14.07 -7.57
CA LYS A 11 5.83 14.14 -6.73
C LYS A 11 6.05 12.83 -5.99
N VAL A 12 7.26 12.29 -6.08
CA VAL A 12 7.69 11.13 -5.29
C VAL A 12 8.25 11.64 -3.96
N MET A 13 7.76 11.09 -2.86
CA MET A 13 8.14 11.50 -1.51
C MET A 13 7.95 10.35 -0.52
N PRO A 14 8.52 10.44 0.70
CA PRO A 14 8.29 9.44 1.74
C PRO A 14 6.79 9.27 2.01
N TRP A 15 6.35 8.01 2.09
CA TRP A 15 4.92 7.66 2.21
C TRP A 15 4.24 8.37 3.39
N ALA A 16 4.90 8.46 4.55
CA ALA A 16 4.38 9.12 5.74
C ALA A 16 4.09 10.62 5.53
N GLN A 17 4.91 11.31 4.73
CA GLN A 17 4.69 12.72 4.39
C GLN A 17 3.48 12.85 3.46
N GLY A 18 3.42 12.05 2.39
CA GLY A 18 2.28 12.02 1.48
C GLY A 18 0.96 11.69 2.19
N TYR A 19 0.99 10.76 3.15
CA TYR A 19 -0.15 10.39 3.99
C TYR A 19 -0.64 11.52 4.89
N THR A 20 0.27 12.30 5.46
CA THR A 20 -0.06 13.46 6.28
C THR A 20 -0.61 14.60 5.43
N MET A 21 -0.01 14.85 4.26
CA MET A 21 -0.50 15.85 3.31
C MET A 21 -1.91 15.53 2.82
N ALA A 22 -2.18 14.28 2.45
CA ALA A 22 -3.50 13.85 1.99
C ALA A 22 -4.62 13.94 3.06
N GLN A 23 -4.26 13.90 4.35
CA GLN A 23 -5.23 14.10 5.44
C GLN A 23 -5.45 15.57 5.80
N ARG A 24 -4.40 16.40 5.73
CA ARG A 24 -4.43 17.76 6.26
C ARG A 24 -4.66 18.83 5.21
N GLN A 25 -4.29 18.56 3.95
CA GLN A 25 -4.35 19.54 2.88
C GLN A 25 -5.46 19.19 1.89
N PRO A 26 -6.31 20.16 1.51
CA PRO A 26 -7.28 19.95 0.44
C PRO A 26 -6.55 19.77 -0.90
N ASN A 27 -7.21 19.11 -1.85
CA ASN A 27 -6.72 18.91 -3.24
C ASN A 27 -5.43 18.07 -3.36
N VAL A 28 -5.12 17.23 -2.37
CA VAL A 28 -4.03 16.26 -2.44
C VAL A 28 -4.59 14.87 -2.69
N ALA A 29 -4.05 14.18 -3.69
CA ALA A 29 -4.34 12.77 -3.95
C ALA A 29 -3.11 11.92 -3.63
N LEU A 30 -3.31 10.82 -2.90
CA LEU A 30 -2.24 9.89 -2.54
C LEU A 30 -2.39 8.56 -3.28
N TYR A 31 -1.33 8.17 -3.98
CA TYR A 31 -1.23 6.89 -4.68
C TYR A 31 0.07 6.17 -4.26
N SER A 32 0.09 4.87 -3.93
CA SER A 32 -1.00 3.89 -3.79
C SER A 32 -1.28 3.60 -2.30
N THR A 33 -2.44 4.00 -1.78
CA THR A 33 -2.84 3.68 -0.40
C THR A 33 -3.79 2.49 -0.38
N THR A 34 -3.50 1.48 0.45
CA THR A 34 -4.39 0.34 0.66
C THR A 34 -5.62 0.74 1.46
N ARG A 35 -6.80 0.38 0.95
CA ARG A 35 -8.08 0.53 1.64
C ARG A 35 -8.17 -0.51 2.76
N THR A 36 -8.42 -0.04 3.97
CA THR A 36 -8.58 -0.86 5.18
C THR A 36 -9.69 -0.24 6.02
N GLU A 37 -10.39 -1.03 6.84
CA GLU A 37 -11.51 -0.53 7.66
C GLU A 37 -11.12 0.68 8.51
N SER A 38 -9.94 0.66 9.12
CA SER A 38 -9.41 1.77 9.93
C SER A 38 -9.23 3.09 9.15
N ARG A 39 -9.06 3.03 7.83
CA ARG A 39 -8.80 4.18 6.95
C ARG A 39 -10.00 4.55 6.09
N GLU A 40 -11.08 3.79 6.19
CA GLU A 40 -12.27 3.96 5.36
C GLU A 40 -12.84 5.38 5.51
N ASN A 41 -12.95 5.84 6.75
CA ASN A 41 -13.52 7.15 7.10
C ASN A 41 -12.52 8.32 6.99
N LEU A 42 -11.23 8.05 6.73
CA LEU A 42 -10.20 9.09 6.68
C LEU A 42 -10.02 9.68 5.27
N PHE A 43 -10.53 9.00 4.23
CA PHE A 43 -10.30 9.38 2.84
C PHE A 43 -11.55 9.23 1.99
N LYS A 44 -11.60 10.01 0.91
CA LYS A 44 -12.53 9.76 -0.19
C LYS A 44 -11.88 8.79 -1.17
N TRP A 45 -12.42 7.59 -1.26
CA TRP A 45 -11.91 6.53 -2.13
C TRP A 45 -12.50 6.66 -3.54
N VAL A 46 -11.63 6.72 -4.55
CA VAL A 46 -12.02 6.87 -5.97
C VAL A 46 -12.32 5.53 -6.67
N GLY A 47 -12.50 4.45 -5.91
CA GLY A 47 -12.80 3.10 -6.42
C GLY A 47 -11.62 2.12 -6.39
N PRO A 48 -11.84 0.86 -6.80
CA PRO A 48 -10.78 -0.17 -6.81
C PRO A 48 -9.78 0.13 -7.93
N LEU A 49 -8.69 0.82 -7.59
CA LEU A 49 -7.61 1.16 -8.53
C LEU A 49 -6.69 -0.03 -8.85
N ALA A 50 -6.49 -0.92 -7.87
CA ALA A 50 -5.66 -2.10 -7.99
C ALA A 50 -6.01 -3.12 -6.90
N THR A 51 -5.93 -4.41 -7.23
CA THR A 51 -6.01 -5.50 -6.26
C THR A 51 -4.60 -5.93 -5.88
N MET A 52 -4.21 -5.73 -4.62
CA MET A 52 -2.92 -6.24 -4.12
C MET A 52 -3.11 -7.61 -3.49
N LYS A 53 -2.16 -8.53 -3.78
CA LYS A 53 -2.03 -9.81 -3.08
C LYS A 53 -0.79 -9.74 -2.20
N TRP A 54 -0.97 -9.93 -0.90
CA TRP A 54 0.14 -10.07 0.05
C TRP A 54 0.70 -11.49 -0.08
N VAL A 55 1.99 -11.61 -0.39
CA VAL A 55 2.69 -12.89 -0.56
C VAL A 55 3.98 -12.89 0.24
N PHE A 56 4.34 -14.05 0.78
CA PHE A 56 5.62 -14.27 1.42
C PHE A 56 6.65 -14.73 0.40
N PHE A 57 7.87 -14.21 0.51
CA PHE A 57 9.01 -14.66 -0.28
C PHE A 57 9.95 -15.49 0.60
N ALA A 58 10.40 -16.63 0.08
CA ALA A 58 11.42 -17.46 0.72
C ALA A 58 12.61 -17.61 -0.22
N LYS A 59 13.83 -17.68 0.34
CA LYS A 59 15.04 -17.91 -0.45
C LYS A 59 14.94 -19.25 -1.18
N ALA A 60 15.26 -19.27 -2.47
CA ALA A 60 15.33 -20.52 -3.23
C ALA A 60 16.30 -21.50 -2.56
N GLY A 61 15.86 -22.77 -2.39
CA GLY A 61 16.64 -23.80 -1.69
C GLY A 61 16.54 -23.80 -0.16
N SER A 62 15.76 -22.89 0.45
CA SER A 62 15.57 -22.86 1.91
C SER A 62 14.79 -24.04 2.49
N GLY A 63 14.15 -24.86 1.64
CA GLY A 63 13.31 -25.99 2.09
C GLY A 63 12.05 -25.57 2.86
N ILE A 64 11.79 -24.26 2.99
CA ILE A 64 10.68 -23.71 3.76
C ILE A 64 9.37 -23.97 3.01
N LYS A 65 8.51 -24.82 3.59
CA LYS A 65 7.14 -25.07 3.14
C LYS A 65 6.18 -24.38 4.10
N ILE A 66 5.61 -23.25 3.68
CA ILE A 66 4.59 -22.54 4.44
C ILE A 66 3.24 -22.86 3.80
N SER A 67 2.39 -23.59 4.54
CA SER A 67 1.05 -23.96 4.08
C SER A 67 -0.05 -23.14 4.75
N SER A 68 0.30 -22.40 5.82
CA SER A 68 -0.63 -21.59 6.60
C SER A 68 0.05 -20.33 7.14
N LEU A 69 -0.75 -19.32 7.53
CA LEU A 69 -0.24 -18.09 8.14
C LEU A 69 0.50 -18.34 9.47
N ASP A 70 0.11 -19.38 10.21
CA ASP A 70 0.76 -19.73 11.48
C ASP A 70 2.11 -20.41 11.27
N ASP A 71 2.30 -21.15 10.16
CA ASP A 71 3.61 -21.65 9.78
C ASP A 71 4.56 -20.52 9.37
N ALA A 72 4.04 -19.48 8.71
CA ALA A 72 4.83 -18.29 8.37
C ALA A 72 5.38 -17.58 9.60
N LYS A 73 4.60 -17.50 10.70
CA LYS A 73 5.05 -16.88 11.96
C LYS A 73 6.20 -17.65 12.61
N LYS A 74 6.23 -18.99 12.48
CA LYS A 74 7.25 -19.85 13.10
C LYS A 74 8.62 -19.76 12.40
N VAL A 75 8.64 -19.33 11.13
CA VAL A 75 9.86 -19.15 10.33
C VAL A 75 10.59 -17.85 10.68
N GLY A 76 9.97 -16.96 11.48
CA GLY A 76 10.53 -15.66 11.82
C GLY A 76 11.57 -15.70 12.94
N SER A 77 12.84 -15.50 12.56
CA SER A 77 13.89 -14.71 13.26
C SER A 77 15.24 -15.43 13.28
N THR A 78 15.95 -15.49 12.16
CA THR A 78 17.42 -15.53 12.21
C THR A 78 17.94 -14.68 11.06
N CYS A 79 18.75 -13.71 11.47
CA CYS A 79 19.50 -12.76 10.64
C CYS A 79 20.25 -13.48 9.50
#